data_AF-A0A7K5RGC4-F1
#
_entry.id   AF-A0A7K5RGC4-F1
#
_cell.length_a   1.000
_cell.length_b   1.000
_cell.length_c   1.000
_cell.angle_alpha   90.00
_cell.angle_beta   90.00
_cell.angle_gamma   90.00
#
_symmetry.space_group_name_H-M   'P 1'
#
loop_
_entity.id
_entity.type
_entity.pdbx_description
1 polymer ?
#
loop_
_entity_poly.entity_id
_entity_poly.type
_entity_poly.pdbx_seq_one_letter_code
_entity_poly.pdbx_strand_id
1 'polypeptide(L)'
;FQLLLDSPQGLEMLLQNPLPGGKRWLVWLKLDCGNGRAGIRPTDPEALALARAIAEGSPELVTLVGVYAHCGNTYGCRDIAAIQDIARATTAAVLEFVTA
;
A
#
# COMPACT_ATOMS: atom_id res chain seq x y z
N PHE A 1 -13.14 -5.29 -9.35
CA PHE A 1 -13.02 -4.02 -8.61
C PHE A 1 -11.87 -4.17 -7.63
N GLN A 2 -10.98 -3.19 -7.53
CA GLN A 2 -9.82 -3.20 -6.65
C GLN A 2 -9.79 -1.86 -5.89
N LEU A 3 -9.27 -1.86 -4.66
CA LEU A 3 -9.20 -0.67 -3.82
C LEU A 3 -7.85 -0.59 -3.09
N LEU A 4 -7.57 0.57 -2.53
CA LEU A 4 -6.37 0.84 -1.75
C LEU A 4 -6.76 1.10 -0.29
N LEU A 5 -5.96 0.60 0.64
CA LEU A 5 -6.03 0.98 2.06
C LEU A 5 -4.63 1.06 2.66
N ASP A 6 -4.51 1.76 3.78
CA ASP A 6 -3.26 2.03 4.49
C ASP A 6 -3.40 1.98 6.01
N SER A 7 -4.53 1.48 6.53
CA SER A 7 -4.80 1.45 7.96
C SER A 7 -5.56 0.17 8.38
N PRO A 8 -5.33 -0.32 9.62
CA PRO A 8 -6.07 -1.44 10.18
C PRO A 8 -7.59 -1.20 10.22
N GLN A 9 -8.02 0.03 10.51
CA GLN A 9 -9.43 0.41 10.54
C GLN A 9 -10.07 0.28 9.15
N GLY A 10 -9.33 0.61 8.10
CA GLY A 10 -9.77 0.39 6.72
C GLY A 10 -9.99 -1.10 6.42
N LEU A 11 -9.10 -1.98 6.88
CA LEU A 11 -9.27 -3.42 6.75
C LEU A 11 -10.50 -3.93 7.54
N GLU A 12 -10.67 -3.48 8.78
CA GLU A 12 -11.80 -3.85 9.63
C GLU A 12 -13.15 -3.52 8.96
N MET A 13 -13.26 -2.35 8.34
CA MET A 13 -14.47 -1.96 7.60
C MET A 13 -14.77 -2.90 6.43
N LEU A 14 -13.76 -3.43 5.74
CA LEU A 14 -13.97 -4.39 4.66
C LEU A 14 -14.43 -5.74 5.19
N LEU A 15 -13.88 -6.19 6.32
CA LEU A 15 -14.25 -7.46 6.96
C LEU A 15 -15.70 -7.44 7.48
N GLN A 16 -16.14 -6.29 8.01
CA GLN A 16 -17.52 -6.09 8.45
C GLN A 16 -18.51 -5.98 7.28
N ASN A 17 -18.03 -5.73 6.06
CA ASN A 17 -18.86 -5.53 4.87
C ASN A 17 -18.41 -6.47 3.73
N PRO A 18 -18.64 -7.80 3.88
CA PRO A 18 -18.23 -8.77 2.87
C PRO A 18 -18.98 -8.55 1.55
N LEU A 19 -18.30 -8.80 0.44
CA LEU A 19 -18.92 -8.67 -0.89
C LEU A 19 -19.95 -9.80 -1.13
N PRO A 20 -21.05 -9.50 -1.85
CA PRO A 20 -22.05 -10.51 -2.16
C PRO A 20 -21.51 -11.59 -3.11
N GLY A 21 -22.06 -12.80 -2.97
CA GLY A 21 -21.74 -13.93 -3.85
C GLY A 21 -20.36 -14.55 -3.61
N GLY A 22 -19.83 -14.47 -2.39
CA GLY A 22 -18.55 -15.09 -2.01
C GLY A 22 -17.33 -14.44 -2.68
N LYS A 23 -17.48 -13.20 -3.16
CA LYS A 23 -16.37 -12.44 -3.75
C LYS A 23 -15.47 -11.89 -2.65
N ARG A 24 -14.22 -11.62 -3.02
CA ARG A 24 -13.20 -11.06 -2.13
C ARG A 24 -12.90 -9.61 -2.48
N TRP A 25 -12.63 -8.80 -1.47
CA TRP A 25 -12.04 -7.48 -1.66
C TRP A 25 -10.61 -7.64 -2.18
N LEU A 26 -10.35 -7.06 -3.35
CA LEU A 26 -9.01 -7.04 -3.94
C LEU A 26 -8.31 -5.76 -3.49
N VAL A 27 -7.38 -5.91 -2.55
CA VAL A 27 -6.76 -4.79 -1.82
C VAL A 27 -5.32 -4.60 -2.23
N TRP A 28 -4.94 -3.35 -2.49
CA TRP A 28 -3.55 -2.93 -2.55
C TRP A 28 -3.18 -2.19 -1.26
N LEU A 29 -2.08 -2.58 -0.63
CA LEU A 29 -1.54 -1.82 0.49
C LEU A 29 -0.87 -0.55 -0.05
N LYS A 30 -1.41 0.61 0.33
CA LYS A 30 -0.88 1.90 -0.10
C LYS A 30 0.33 2.25 0.77
N LEU A 31 1.47 2.43 0.12
CA LEU A 31 2.71 2.87 0.76
C LEU A 31 2.96 4.38 0.55
N ASP A 32 3.45 5.02 1.61
CA ASP A 32 4.03 6.36 1.58
C ASP A 32 5.56 6.29 1.60
N CYS A 33 6.16 6.42 0.42
CA CYS A 33 7.61 6.41 0.23
C CYS A 33 8.20 7.83 0.20
N GLY A 34 7.65 8.76 0.99
CA GLY A 34 8.10 10.16 1.07
C GLY A 34 7.24 11.16 0.31
N ASN A 35 6.03 10.76 -0.11
CA ASN A 35 5.06 11.64 -0.76
C ASN A 35 4.26 12.46 0.25
N GLY A 36 4.00 11.94 1.47
CA GLY A 36 3.40 12.71 2.56
C GLY A 36 1.92 13.03 2.36
N ARG A 37 1.15 12.12 1.74
CA ARG A 37 -0.30 12.32 1.50
C ARG A 37 -1.17 11.22 2.09
N ALA A 38 -0.95 9.99 1.65
CA ALA A 38 -1.66 8.80 2.08
C ALA A 38 -0.71 7.60 1.90
N GLY A 39 -0.98 6.52 2.61
CA GLY A 39 -0.12 5.36 2.67
C GLY A 39 0.57 5.24 4.02
N ILE A 40 0.78 3.99 4.43
CA ILE A 40 1.62 3.66 5.57
C ILE A 40 3.08 3.70 5.13
N ARG A 41 3.97 4.17 6.01
CA ARG A 41 5.41 4.21 5.68
C ARG A 41 5.95 2.78 5.64
N PRO A 42 6.75 2.39 4.63
CA PRO A 42 7.27 1.03 4.53
C PRO A 42 8.17 0.62 5.70
N THR A 43 8.83 1.58 6.35
CA THR A 43 9.68 1.35 7.53
C THR A 43 8.91 1.32 8.84
N ASP A 44 7.60 1.57 8.82
CA ASP A 44 6.76 1.46 10.00
C ASP A 44 6.54 -0.02 10.31
N PRO A 45 6.84 -0.52 11.53
CA PRO A 45 6.62 -1.93 11.86
C PRO A 45 5.18 -2.39 11.61
N GLU A 46 4.20 -1.48 11.74
CA GLU A 46 2.79 -1.76 11.49
C GLU A 46 2.48 -2.01 10.00
N ALA A 47 3.33 -1.57 9.07
CA ALA A 47 3.12 -1.79 7.64
C ALA A 47 3.16 -3.28 7.26
N LEU A 48 4.15 -4.01 7.79
CA LEU A 48 4.28 -5.44 7.54
C LEU A 48 3.18 -6.21 8.28
N ALA A 49 2.84 -5.79 9.51
CA ALA A 49 1.73 -6.38 10.27
C ALA A 49 0.39 -6.23 9.51
N LEU A 50 0.11 -5.05 8.97
CA LEU A 50 -1.07 -4.80 8.17
C LEU A 50 -1.06 -5.60 6.86
N ALA A 51 0.07 -5.69 6.15
CA ALA A 51 0.19 -6.53 4.95
C ALA A 51 -0.17 -7.99 5.24
N ARG A 52 0.37 -8.55 6.32
CA ARG A 52 0.06 -9.92 6.77
C ARG A 52 -1.41 -10.06 7.15
N ALA A 53 -1.98 -9.08 7.88
CA ALA A 53 -3.39 -9.10 8.24
C ALA A 53 -4.31 -9.13 7.01
N ILE A 54 -4.01 -8.36 5.96
CA ILE A 54 -4.77 -8.37 4.69
C ILE A 54 -4.63 -9.72 3.96
N ALA A 55 -3.42 -10.30 3.94
CA ALA A 55 -3.13 -11.50 3.17
C ALA A 55 -3.62 -12.80 3.86
N GLU A 56 -3.49 -12.87 5.17
CA GLU A 56 -3.61 -14.12 5.95
C GLU A 56 -4.77 -14.11 6.94
N GLY A 57 -5.28 -12.93 7.34
CA GLY A 57 -6.27 -12.82 8.41
C GLY A 57 -7.67 -13.33 8.05
N SER A 58 -8.13 -13.07 6.83
CA SER A 58 -9.44 -13.52 6.33
C SER A 58 -9.41 -13.72 4.80
N PRO A 59 -8.65 -14.71 4.29
CA PRO A 59 -8.39 -14.91 2.86
C PRO A 59 -9.65 -15.24 2.04
N GLU A 60 -10.75 -15.61 2.70
CA GLU A 60 -12.08 -15.81 2.12
C GLU A 60 -12.86 -14.52 1.87
N LEU A 61 -12.48 -13.41 2.53
CA LEU A 61 -13.13 -12.10 2.40
C LEU A 61 -12.25 -11.07 1.69
N VAL A 62 -10.93 -11.17 1.85
CA VAL A 62 -9.97 -10.19 1.35
C VAL A 62 -8.80 -10.88 0.66
N THR A 63 -8.17 -10.20 -0.28
CA THR A 63 -6.94 -10.66 -0.93
C THR A 63 -6.00 -9.48 -1.10
N LEU A 64 -4.79 -9.62 -0.57
CA LEU A 64 -3.71 -8.70 -0.87
C LEU A 64 -3.26 -8.93 -2.32
N VAL A 65 -3.54 -7.98 -3.21
CA VAL A 65 -3.12 -8.00 -4.61
C VAL A 65 -1.65 -7.60 -4.75
N GLY A 66 -1.22 -6.65 -3.93
CA GLY A 66 0.13 -6.11 -3.96
C GLY A 66 0.25 -4.81 -3.17
N VAL A 67 1.33 -4.09 -3.43
CA VAL A 67 1.61 -2.77 -2.85
C VAL A 67 1.55 -1.68 -3.91
N TYR A 68 1.13 -0.48 -3.53
CA TYR A 68 1.02 0.65 -4.45
C TYR A 68 1.68 1.90 -3.87
N ALA A 69 2.63 2.50 -4.57
CA ALA A 69 3.26 3.77 -4.22
C ALA A 69 2.94 4.85 -5.27
N HIS A 70 2.96 6.11 -4.85
CA HIS A 70 2.79 7.25 -5.76
C HIS A 70 3.76 8.34 -5.33
N CYS A 71 4.72 8.63 -6.17
CA CYS A 71 5.73 9.67 -5.97
C CYS A 71 5.24 11.03 -6.49
N GLY A 72 4.12 11.52 -5.93
CA GLY A 72 3.57 12.85 -6.26
C GLY A 72 4.48 14.01 -5.87
N ASN A 73 5.43 13.79 -4.96
CA ASN A 73 6.50 14.71 -4.62
C ASN A 73 7.42 15.06 -5.81
N THR A 74 7.42 14.28 -6.89
CA THR A 74 8.10 14.64 -8.17
C THR A 74 7.57 15.92 -8.81
N TYR A 75 6.31 16.30 -8.54
CA TYR A 75 5.72 17.53 -9.10
C TYR A 75 6.39 18.80 -8.57
N GLY A 76 7.14 18.73 -7.45
CA GLY A 76 7.93 19.84 -6.92
C GLY A 76 9.32 19.99 -7.54
N CYS A 77 9.77 19.04 -8.36
CA CYS A 77 11.10 19.06 -8.97
C CYS A 77 11.21 20.08 -10.10
N ARG A 78 12.42 20.60 -10.32
CA ARG A 78 12.73 21.58 -11.38
C ARG A 78 13.63 21.04 -12.49
N ASP A 79 14.12 19.81 -12.33
CA ASP A 79 14.99 19.14 -13.29
C ASP A 79 14.74 17.63 -13.31
N ILE A 80 15.23 16.99 -14.38
CA ILE A 80 15.06 15.56 -14.61
C ILE A 80 15.81 14.73 -13.57
N ALA A 81 16.96 15.19 -13.08
CA ALA A 81 17.77 14.45 -12.11
C ALA A 81 17.00 14.27 -10.80
N ALA A 82 16.39 15.33 -10.29
CA ALA A 82 15.58 15.29 -9.08
C ALA A 82 14.33 14.40 -9.22
N ILE A 83 13.66 14.42 -10.38
CA ILE A 83 12.53 13.51 -10.66
C ILE A 83 13.01 12.05 -10.59
N GLN A 84 14.14 11.75 -11.22
CA GLN A 84 14.70 10.40 -11.24
C GLN A 84 15.19 9.94 -9.86
N ASP A 85 15.74 10.84 -9.04
CA ASP A 85 16.15 10.53 -7.67
C ASP A 85 14.96 10.12 -6.81
N ILE A 86 13.86 10.88 -6.86
CA ILE A 86 12.62 10.53 -6.15
C ILE A 86 12.03 9.22 -6.67
N ALA A 87 12.03 9.01 -7.99
CA ALA A 87 11.54 7.76 -8.58
C ALA A 87 12.37 6.56 -8.11
N ARG A 88 13.71 6.67 -8.09
CA ARG A 88 14.61 5.63 -7.57
C ARG A 88 14.39 5.37 -6.08
N ALA A 89 14.32 6.42 -5.27
CA ALA A 89 14.09 6.30 -3.82
C ALA A 89 12.74 5.63 -3.51
N THR A 90 11.67 6.03 -4.22
CA THR A 90 10.34 5.39 -4.11
C THR A 90 10.41 3.92 -4.50
N THR A 91 11.08 3.60 -5.61
CA THR A 91 11.23 2.22 -6.09
C THR A 91 12.00 1.36 -5.09
N ALA A 92 13.12 1.86 -4.57
CA ALA A 92 13.95 1.17 -3.58
C ALA A 92 13.15 0.86 -2.31
N ALA A 93 12.44 1.86 -1.75
CA ALA A 93 11.62 1.67 -0.55
C ALA A 93 10.50 0.62 -0.74
N VAL A 94 9.89 0.56 -1.93
CA VAL A 94 8.91 -0.48 -2.26
C VAL A 94 9.56 -1.85 -2.35
N LEU A 95 10.69 -1.97 -3.05
CA LEU A 95 11.42 -3.23 -3.22
C LEU A 95 11.91 -3.78 -1.88
N GLU A 96 12.54 -2.94 -1.07
CA GLU A 96 12.99 -3.31 0.28
C GLU A 96 11.84 -3.86 1.11
N PHE A 97 10.69 -3.19 1.13
CA PHE A 97 9.52 -3.63 1.86
C PHE A 97 8.96 -4.99 1.40
N VAL A 98 8.87 -5.23 0.10
CA VAL A 98 8.31 -6.51 -0.41
C VAL A 98 9.30 -7.67 -0.35
N THR A 99 10.57 -7.40 -0.02
CA THR A 99 11.62 -8.42 0.15
C THR A 99 12.04 -8.65 1.61
N ALA A 100 11.43 -7.90 2.56
CA ALA A 100 11.65 -8.02 4.00
C ALA A 100 10.92 -9.23 4.60
#